data_AF-A0A2P2J194-F1
#
_entry.id   AF-A0A2P2J194-F1
#
_cell.length_a   1.000
_cell.length_b   1.000
_cell.length_c   1.000
_cell.angle_alpha   90.00
_cell.angle_beta   90.00
_cell.angle_gamma   90.00
#
_symmetry.space_group_name_H-M   'P 1'
#
loop_
_entity.id
_entity.type
_entity.pdbx_description
1 polymer ?
#
loop_
_entity_poly.entity_id
_entity_poly.type
_entity_poly.pdbx_seq_one_letter_code
_entity_poly.pdbx_strand_id
1 'polypeptide(L)'
;MDFLTYVLPEDCLSRIISFTSPVDASRSAAVSRAFESAADSDAVWGSFLPPDYGEIITRAAASFPLLSSLSKKDLYFHLCHNPILLDGDPIVSKVTYRRPHVVYDDRV
;
A
#
# COMPACT_ATOMS: atom_id res chain seq x y z
N MET A 1 12.83 -10.44 22.68
CA MET A 1 13.77 -10.90 21.63
C MET A 1 13.15 -12.18 21.12
N ASP A 2 12.33 -12.01 20.11
CA ASP A 2 11.21 -12.90 19.83
C ASP A 2 11.70 -13.82 18.71
N PHE A 3 11.66 -15.13 18.92
CA PHE A 3 12.19 -16.12 17.96
C PHE A 3 11.68 -15.95 16.51
N LEU A 4 10.56 -15.24 16.31
CA LEU A 4 10.00 -14.90 15.00
C LEU A 4 10.85 -13.92 14.17
N THR A 5 11.67 -13.06 14.79
CA THR A 5 12.56 -12.15 14.04
C THR A 5 13.84 -12.83 13.57
N TYR A 6 14.13 -14.05 14.05
CA TYR A 6 15.28 -14.83 13.62
C TYR A 6 15.04 -15.59 12.29
N VAL A 7 13.79 -15.67 11.83
CA VAL A 7 13.41 -16.53 10.69
C VAL A 7 13.31 -15.76 9.36
N LEU A 8 12.92 -14.48 9.37
CA LEU A 8 12.75 -13.67 8.16
C LEU A 8 13.17 -12.20 8.37
N PRO A 9 14.07 -11.64 7.54
CA PRO A 9 14.39 -10.22 7.53
C PRO A 9 13.15 -9.33 7.28
N GLU A 10 13.19 -8.09 7.78
CA GLU A 10 12.10 -7.10 7.61
C GLU A 10 11.76 -6.84 6.14
N ASP A 11 12.75 -6.82 5.24
CA ASP A 11 12.54 -6.69 3.80
C ASP A 11 11.73 -7.85 3.21
N CYS A 12 11.96 -9.07 3.70
CA CYS A 12 11.22 -10.25 3.28
C CYS A 12 9.77 -10.16 3.76
N LEU A 13 9.55 -9.75 5.02
CA LEU A 13 8.22 -9.52 5.55
C LEU A 13 7.47 -8.44 4.76
N SER A 14 8.12 -7.30 4.52
CA SER A 14 7.55 -6.19 3.74
C SER A 14 7.17 -6.63 2.34
N ARG A 15 8.01 -7.45 1.69
CA ARG A 15 7.70 -8.02 0.37
C ARG A 15 6.53 -9.00 0.41
N ILE A 16 6.42 -9.85 1.43
CA ILE A 16 5.27 -10.77 1.56
C ILE A 16 3.98 -9.97 1.77
N ILE A 17 4.02 -8.99 2.69
CA ILE A 17 2.87 -8.17 3.05
C ILE A 17 2.40 -7.31 1.87
N SER A 18 3.30 -6.84 1.00
CA SER A 18 2.92 -6.07 -0.20
C SER A 18 2.13 -6.87 -1.24
N PHE A 19 2.14 -8.20 -1.17
CA PHE A 19 1.27 -9.06 -1.99
C PHE A 19 -0.10 -9.34 -1.36
N THR A 20 -0.35 -8.86 -0.15
CA THR A 20 -1.63 -9.01 0.56
C THR A 20 -2.57 -7.83 0.27
N SER A 21 -3.74 -7.77 0.91
CA SER A 21 -4.61 -6.60 0.84
C SER A 21 -4.19 -5.51 1.84
N PRO A 22 -4.56 -4.23 1.63
CA PRO A 22 -4.30 -3.16 2.61
C PRO A 22 -4.87 -3.46 4.01
N VAL A 23 -5.99 -4.19 4.06
CA VAL A 23 -6.61 -4.63 5.32
C VAL A 23 -5.76 -5.70 6.00
N ASP A 24 -5.25 -6.66 5.24
CA ASP A 24 -4.40 -7.74 5.77
C ASP A 24 -3.04 -7.20 6.22
N ALA A 25 -2.48 -6.22 5.49
CA ALA A 25 -1.28 -5.50 5.91
C ALA A 25 -1.49 -4.78 7.25
N SER A 26 -2.61 -4.06 7.38
CA SER A 26 -2.96 -3.37 8.63
C SER A 26 -3.14 -4.33 9.81
N ARG A 27 -3.71 -5.52 9.57
CA ARG A 27 -3.85 -6.58 10.60
C ARG A 27 -2.51 -7.21 10.96
N SER A 28 -1.61 -7.36 9.98
CA SER A 28 -0.27 -7.92 10.19
C SER A 28 0.51 -7.10 11.20
N ALA A 29 0.35 -5.77 11.20
CA ALA A 29 1.01 -4.89 12.17
C ALA A 29 0.71 -5.23 13.64
N ALA A 30 -0.43 -5.85 13.93
CA ALA A 30 -0.82 -6.22 15.30
C ALA A 30 -0.14 -7.49 15.83
N VAL A 31 0.61 -8.22 14.98
CA VAL A 31 1.21 -9.52 15.34
C VAL A 31 2.46 -9.36 16.22
N SER A 32 3.37 -8.45 15.83
CA SER A 32 4.59 -8.15 16.58
C SER A 32 5.22 -6.84 16.09
N ARG A 33 6.18 -6.29 16.83
CA ARG A 33 6.90 -5.06 16.44
C ARG A 33 7.64 -5.19 15.09
N ALA A 34 8.10 -6.38 14.74
CA ALA A 34 8.76 -6.62 13.45
C ALA A 34 7.74 -6.64 12.30
N PHE A 35 6.57 -7.23 12.52
CA PHE A 35 5.48 -7.15 11.56
C PHE A 35 4.92 -5.74 11.45
N GLU A 36 4.83 -5.00 12.55
CA GLU A 36 4.44 -3.58 12.56
C GLU A 36 5.38 -2.75 11.67
N SER A 37 6.69 -2.83 11.91
CA SER A 37 7.70 -2.11 11.11
C SER A 37 7.61 -2.46 9.62
N ALA A 38 7.53 -3.77 9.31
CA ALA A 38 7.42 -4.23 7.93
C ALA A 38 6.11 -3.82 7.25
N ALA A 39 4.98 -3.96 7.96
CA ALA A 39 3.64 -3.67 7.45
C ALA A 39 3.40 -2.17 7.21
N ASP A 40 4.03 -1.31 8.00
CA ASP A 40 3.92 0.14 7.88
C ASP A 40 4.95 0.76 6.93
N SER A 41 5.81 -0.08 6.33
CA SER A 41 6.82 0.37 5.39
C SER A 41 6.24 0.96 4.10
N ASP A 42 6.92 1.97 3.55
CA ASP A 42 6.61 2.54 2.23
C ASP A 42 6.79 1.52 1.09
N ALA A 43 7.49 0.41 1.31
CA ALA A 43 7.58 -0.67 0.35
C ALA A 43 6.24 -1.41 0.22
N VAL A 44 5.55 -1.65 1.34
CA VAL A 44 4.21 -2.24 1.38
C VAL A 44 3.19 -1.27 0.80
N TRP A 45 3.08 -0.07 1.38
CA TRP A 45 2.01 0.85 1.01
C TRP A 45 2.17 1.43 -0.39
N GLY A 46 3.41 1.48 -0.91
CA GLY A 46 3.66 1.82 -2.31
C GLY A 46 3.08 0.82 -3.31
N SER A 47 2.87 -0.44 -2.93
CA SER A 47 2.26 -1.46 -3.79
C SER A 47 0.73 -1.34 -3.88
N PHE A 48 0.11 -0.69 -2.89
CA PHE A 48 -1.33 -0.46 -2.80
C PHE A 48 -1.77 0.85 -3.47
N LEU A 49 -0.84 1.75 -3.73
CA LEU A 49 -1.10 3.00 -4.42
C LEU A 49 -1.27 2.78 -5.93
N PRO A 50 -2.06 3.63 -6.61
CA PRO A 50 -2.13 3.64 -8.06
C PRO A 50 -0.74 3.85 -8.70
N PRO A 51 -0.42 3.24 -9.84
CA PRO A 51 0.88 3.43 -10.51
C PRO A 51 1.20 4.91 -10.83
N ASP A 52 0.17 5.71 -11.03
CA ASP A 52 0.17 7.13 -11.35
C ASP A 52 0.08 8.05 -10.12
N TYR A 53 0.28 7.53 -8.90
CA TYR A 53 0.19 8.32 -7.66
C TYR A 53 1.11 9.54 -7.63
N GLY A 54 2.27 9.50 -8.29
CA GLY A 54 3.18 10.65 -8.39
C GLY A 54 2.58 11.81 -9.18
N GLU A 55 1.86 11.51 -10.26
CA GLU A 55 1.13 12.51 -11.03
C GLU A 55 -0.08 13.04 -10.26
N ILE A 56 -0.77 12.17 -9.53
CA ILE A 56 -1.89 12.55 -8.65
C ILE A 56 -1.41 13.58 -7.62
N ILE A 57 -0.29 13.31 -6.92
CA ILE A 57 0.30 14.24 -5.96
C ILE A 57 0.66 15.55 -6.64
N THR A 58 1.32 15.51 -7.80
CA THR A 58 1.78 16.72 -8.49
C THR A 58 0.62 17.63 -8.88
N ARG A 59 -0.48 17.07 -9.41
CA ARG A 59 -1.70 17.83 -9.72
C ARG A 59 -2.39 18.34 -8.47
N ALA A 60 -2.43 17.54 -7.41
CA ALA A 60 -3.09 17.88 -6.16
C ALA A 60 -2.27 18.85 -5.28
N ALA A 61 -0.96 18.96 -5.48
CA ALA A 61 -0.04 19.75 -4.66
C ALA A 61 -0.41 21.24 -4.62
N ALA A 62 -1.08 21.76 -5.65
CA ALA A 62 -1.59 23.13 -5.66
C ALA A 62 -2.71 23.36 -4.64
N SER A 63 -3.55 22.36 -4.41
CA SER A 63 -4.67 22.41 -3.45
C SER A 63 -4.32 21.82 -2.08
N PHE A 64 -3.43 20.82 -2.07
CA PHE A 64 -3.02 20.07 -0.89
C PHE A 64 -1.49 19.88 -0.88
N PRO A 65 -0.72 20.95 -0.56
CA PRO A 65 0.74 20.90 -0.58
C PRO A 65 1.34 19.91 0.41
N LEU A 66 0.58 19.48 1.43
CA LEU A 66 1.02 18.49 2.41
C LEU A 66 1.09 17.06 1.85
N LEU A 67 0.42 16.76 0.72
CA LEU A 67 0.39 15.41 0.14
C LEU A 67 1.76 14.86 -0.23
N SER A 68 2.69 15.72 -0.63
CA SER A 68 4.06 15.34 -0.98
C SER A 68 4.92 14.97 0.23
N SER A 69 4.47 15.34 1.44
CA SER A 69 5.17 15.06 2.71
C SER A 69 4.61 13.86 3.48
N LEU A 70 3.49 13.29 3.04
CA LEU A 70 2.86 12.15 3.70
C LEU A 70 3.63 10.85 3.44
N SER A 71 3.59 9.95 4.42
CA SER A 71 3.95 8.55 4.19
C SER A 71 3.03 7.93 3.12
N LYS A 72 3.46 6.85 2.46
CA LYS A 72 2.58 6.21 1.46
C LYS A 72 1.32 5.62 2.08
N LYS A 73 1.40 5.21 3.35
CA LYS A 73 0.25 4.76 4.14
C LYS A 73 -0.76 5.89 4.34
N ASP A 74 -0.30 7.03 4.81
CA ASP A 74 -1.16 8.19 5.05
C ASP A 74 -1.72 8.73 3.73
N LEU A 75 -0.93 8.71 2.66
CA LEU A 75 -1.39 9.06 1.33
C LEU A 75 -2.51 8.13 0.85
N TYR A 76 -2.36 6.81 1.05
CA TYR A 76 -3.40 5.83 0.72
C TYR A 76 -4.71 6.17 1.44
N PHE A 77 -4.67 6.36 2.77
CA PHE A 77 -5.86 6.71 3.54
C PHE A 77 -6.42 8.07 3.14
N HIS A 78 -5.58 9.06 2.84
CA HIS A 78 -6.03 10.37 2.39
C HIS A 78 -6.81 10.27 1.08
N LEU A 79 -6.30 9.51 0.10
CA LEU A 79 -6.96 9.31 -1.19
C LEU A 79 -8.27 8.50 -1.07
N CYS A 80 -8.36 7.56 -0.11
CA CYS A 80 -9.60 6.86 0.18
C CYS A 80 -10.69 7.79 0.71
N HIS A 81 -10.35 8.77 1.55
CA HIS A 81 -11.32 9.71 2.12
C HIS A 81 -11.57 10.94 1.24
N ASN A 82 -10.60 11.32 0.41
CA ASN A 82 -10.63 12.51 -0.44
C ASN A 82 -10.42 12.08 -1.91
N PRO A 83 -11.47 11.57 -2.58
CA PRO A 83 -11.35 11.16 -3.97
C PRO A 83 -10.98 12.36 -4.85
N ILE A 84 -9.83 12.28 -5.50
CA ILE A 84 -9.39 13.28 -6.47
C ILE A 84 -9.95 12.86 -7.83
N LEU A 85 -10.72 13.74 -8.47
CA LEU A 85 -11.22 13.52 -9.82
C LEU A 85 -10.10 13.87 -10.80
N LEU A 86 -9.64 12.87 -11.54
CA LEU A 86 -8.78 13.07 -12.70
C LEU A 86 -9.64 12.82 -13.95
N ASP A 87 -9.83 13.86 -14.75
CA ASP A 87 -10.46 13.78 -16.07
C ASP A 87 -11.91 13.23 -16.12
N GLY A 88 -12.64 13.33 -15.00
CA GLY A 88 -14.05 12.92 -14.90
C GLY A 88 -14.28 11.53 -14.30
N ASP A 89 -13.24 10.74 -14.06
CA ASP A 89 -13.34 9.42 -13.42
C ASP A 89 -12.76 9.42 -11.99
N PRO A 90 -13.47 8.85 -11.00
CA PRO A 90 -12.96 8.73 -9.64
C PRO A 90 -11.91 7.61 -9.53
N ILE A 91 -10.69 7.98 -9.15
CA ILE A 91 -9.53 7.09 -8.96
C ILE A 91 -9.81 5.95 -7.96
N VAL A 92 -10.75 6.15 -7.03
CA VAL A 92 -11.17 5.19 -6.00
C VAL A 92 -11.59 3.83 -6.60
N SER A 93 -12.06 3.83 -7.85
CA SER A 93 -12.45 2.61 -8.58
C SER A 93 -11.26 1.69 -8.95
N LYS A 94 -10.02 2.21 -9.02
CA LYS A 94 -8.83 1.40 -9.32
C LYS A 94 -8.07 0.92 -8.08
N VAL A 95 -8.09 1.69 -7.00
CA VAL A 95 -7.45 1.34 -5.70
C VAL A 95 -8.03 0.06 -5.10
N THR A 96 -9.27 -0.28 -5.45
CA THR A 96 -10.02 -1.43 -4.93
C THR A 96 -9.79 -2.74 -5.68
N TYR A 97 -9.05 -2.77 -6.80
CA TYR A 97 -8.89 -3.98 -7.62
C TYR A 97 -7.47 -4.20 -8.14
N ARG A 98 -6.52 -4.44 -7.23
CA ARG A 98 -5.53 -5.49 -7.47
C ARG A 98 -5.99 -6.75 -6.73
N ARG A 99 -6.88 -7.52 -7.35
CA ARG A 99 -6.84 -8.97 -7.09
C ARG A 99 -5.43 -9.42 -7.50
N PRO A 100 -4.72 -10.21 -6.69
CA PRO A 100 -3.56 -10.92 -7.22
C PRO A 100 -4.06 -11.70 -8.43
N HIS A 101 -3.52 -11.41 -9.61
CA HIS A 101 -3.64 -12.31 -10.75
C HIS A 101 -2.88 -13.58 -10.36
N VAL A 102 -3.55 -14.47 -9.62
CA VAL A 102 -3.11 -15.85 -9.50
C VAL A 102 -3.50 -16.48 -10.83
N VAL A 103 -2.58 -16.42 -11.79
CA VAL A 103 -2.64 -17.31 -12.95
C VAL A 103 -2.39 -18.70 -12.38
N TYR A 104 -3.46 -19.46 -12.16
CA TYR A 104 -3.32 -20.91 -12.07
C TYR A 104 -2.90 -21.37 -13.47
N ASP A 105 -1.66 -21.84 -13.58
CA ASP A 105 -1.15 -22.53 -14.76
C ASP A 105 -1.88 -23.89 -14.83
N ASP A 106 -2.96 -23.96 -15.61
CA ASP A 106 -3.63 -25.21 -15.98
C ASP A 106 -2.78 -25.95 -17.03
N ARG A 107 -1.61 -26.45 -16.61
CA ARG A 107 -0.88 -27.48 -17.36
C ARG A 107 -1.14 -28.85 -16.75
N VAL A 108 -2.22 -29.47 -17.22
CA VAL A 108 -2.28 -30.92 -17.45
C VAL A 108 -2.06 -31.14 -18.95
#